data_AF-A0A0H4ISL7-F1
#
_entry.id   AF-A0A0H4ISL7-F1
#
_cell.length_a   1.000
_cell.length_b   1.000
_cell.length_c   1.000
_cell.angle_alpha   90.00
_cell.angle_beta   90.00
_cell.angle_gamma   90.00
#
_symmetry.space_group_name_H-M   'P 1'
#
loop_
_entity.id
_entity.type
_entity.pdbx_description
1 polymer ?
#
loop_
_entity_poly.entity_id
_entity_poly.type
_entity_poly.pdbx_seq_one_letter_code
_entity_poly.pdbx_strand_id
1 'polypeptide(L)'
;MIYKNKIKEDGQDERLKEKAAQYRLFENNDTFQTALKPKFTFIDLFAGIGGFRIAMQNLGGEYVFSSEWDEKAKLTYEANFGEVPFGDITLEEIKQYIPKQFDVLCGFTLSK
;
A
#
# COMPACT_ATOMS: atom_id res chain seq x y z
N MET A 1 2.34 -8.52 19.84
CA MET A 1 1.37 -8.13 20.89
C MET A 1 0.22 -7.38 20.22
N ILE A 2 -0.94 -8.01 20.01
CA ILE A 2 -2.13 -7.33 19.47
C ILE A 2 -2.90 -6.73 20.66
N TYR A 3 -2.98 -5.40 20.70
CA TYR A 3 -3.73 -4.64 21.70
C TYR A 3 -5.24 -4.91 21.55
N LYS A 4 -5.81 -5.78 22.39
CA LYS A 4 -7.27 -5.89 22.57
C LYS A 4 -7.75 -4.73 23.46
N ASN A 5 -8.02 -3.57 22.86
CA ASN A 5 -8.72 -2.50 23.58
C ASN A 5 -10.22 -2.84 23.71
N LYS A 6 -10.66 -3.13 24.95
CA LYS A 6 -12.06 -3.14 25.39
C LYS A 6 -12.65 -1.74 25.21
N ILE A 7 -13.67 -1.56 24.39
CA ILE A 7 -14.38 -0.28 24.25
C ILE A 7 -15.85 -0.46 24.65
N LYS A 8 -16.29 0.48 25.49
CA LYS A 8 -17.60 0.57 26.16
C LYS A 8 -18.74 0.82 25.14
N GLU A 9 -19.86 0.13 25.36
CA GLU A 9 -21.08 0.18 24.56
C GLU A 9 -21.88 1.47 24.85
N ASP A 10 -21.78 2.49 23.99
CA ASP A 10 -22.80 3.54 23.87
C ASP A 10 -22.62 4.28 22.52
N GLY A 11 -23.62 4.22 21.63
CA GLY A 11 -23.66 4.93 20.32
C GLY A 11 -22.54 4.64 19.31
N GLN A 12 -21.59 3.78 19.67
CA GLN A 12 -20.39 3.45 18.89
C GLN A 12 -20.57 2.23 17.99
N ASP A 13 -21.70 1.53 18.07
CA ASP A 13 -21.92 0.22 17.43
C ASP A 13 -21.72 0.26 15.91
N GLU A 14 -22.24 1.26 15.19
CA GLU A 14 -22.00 1.36 13.73
C GLU A 14 -20.54 1.63 13.38
N ARG A 15 -19.88 2.58 14.06
CA ARG A 15 -18.45 2.88 13.83
C ARG A 15 -17.55 1.70 14.22
N LEU A 16 -17.94 0.94 15.24
CA LEU A 16 -17.24 -0.28 15.66
C LEU A 16 -17.45 -1.41 14.65
N LYS A 17 -18.66 -1.58 14.13
CA LYS A 17 -18.96 -2.51 13.02
C LYS A 17 -18.18 -2.14 11.77
N GLU A 18 -18.11 -0.85 11.44
CA GLU A 18 -17.33 -0.34 10.30
C GLU A 18 -15.83 -0.60 10.51
N LYS A 19 -15.28 -0.27 11.69
CA LYS A 19 -13.88 -0.59 12.02
C LYS A 19 -13.62 -2.10 11.97
N ALA A 20 -14.50 -2.91 12.53
CA ALA A 20 -14.38 -4.36 12.49
C ALA A 20 -14.48 -4.91 11.06
N ALA A 21 -15.34 -4.35 10.22
CA ALA A 21 -15.44 -4.68 8.80
C ALA A 21 -14.17 -4.27 8.04
N GLN A 22 -13.61 -3.11 8.34
CA GLN A 22 -12.31 -2.68 7.81
C GLN A 22 -11.21 -3.66 8.23
N TYR A 23 -11.12 -4.03 9.52
CA TYR A 23 -10.16 -5.03 9.98
C TYR A 23 -10.36 -6.40 9.31
N ARG A 24 -11.60 -6.86 9.14
CA ARG A 24 -11.91 -8.10 8.40
C ARG A 24 -11.51 -8.03 6.93
N LEU A 25 -11.54 -6.84 6.31
CA LEU A 25 -11.06 -6.64 4.95
C LEU A 25 -9.56 -6.99 4.82
N PHE A 26 -8.80 -6.74 5.89
CA PHE A 26 -7.37 -7.07 5.99
C PHE A 26 -7.09 -8.47 6.56
N GLU A 27 -8.10 -9.21 7.04
CA GLU A 27 -7.92 -10.59 7.52
C GLU A 27 -7.78 -11.61 6.37
N ASN A 28 -8.07 -11.21 5.14
CA ASN A 28 -7.74 -12.01 3.97
C ASN A 28 -6.22 -12.01 3.78
N ASN A 29 -5.58 -13.09 4.25
CA ASN A 29 -4.15 -13.40 4.07
C ASN A 29 -3.74 -13.64 2.60
N ASP A 30 -4.53 -13.17 1.64
CA ASP A 30 -4.15 -13.09 0.25
C ASP A 30 -3.21 -11.89 0.13
N THR A 31 -1.95 -12.05 0.54
CA THR A 31 -0.87 -11.14 0.13
C THR A 31 -1.07 -10.90 -1.36
N PHE A 32 -1.32 -9.65 -1.79
CA PHE A 32 -1.70 -9.34 -3.17
C PHE A 32 -0.68 -9.91 -4.15
N GLN A 33 -0.96 -11.11 -4.65
CA GLN A 33 0.01 -11.89 -5.40
C GLN A 33 0.23 -11.24 -6.75
N THR A 34 1.50 -11.17 -7.16
CA THR A 34 1.86 -10.76 -8.52
C THR A 34 1.18 -11.69 -9.52
N ALA A 35 0.59 -11.11 -10.58
CA ALA A 35 0.00 -11.91 -11.64
C ALA A 35 1.06 -12.83 -12.26
N LEU A 36 0.77 -14.13 -12.41
CA LEU A 36 1.69 -15.11 -13.03
C LEU A 36 2.17 -14.71 -14.43
N LYS A 37 1.38 -13.90 -15.12
CA LYS A 37 1.71 -13.31 -16.42
C LYS A 37 1.24 -11.86 -16.45
N PRO A 38 2.09 -10.90 -16.04
CA PRO A 38 1.70 -9.51 -15.99
C PRO A 38 1.52 -8.95 -17.40
N LYS A 39 0.53 -8.06 -17.54
CA LYS A 39 0.25 -7.36 -18.80
C LYS A 39 1.13 -6.14 -19.01
N PHE A 40 1.57 -5.54 -17.92
CA PHE A 40 2.42 -4.36 -17.85
C PHE A 40 3.06 -4.30 -16.46
N THR A 41 4.13 -3.53 -16.34
CA THR A 41 4.84 -3.22 -15.11
C THR A 41 4.54 -1.79 -14.67
N PHE A 42 4.50 -1.54 -13.37
CA PHE A 42 4.28 -0.19 -12.86
C PHE A 42 5.11 0.13 -11.63
N ILE A 43 5.39 1.42 -11.48
CA ILE A 43 5.98 2.00 -10.27
C ILE A 43 4.94 2.85 -9.55
N ASP A 44 5.02 2.92 -8.23
CA ASP A 44 4.10 3.63 -7.34
C ASP A 44 4.84 4.66 -6.48
N LEU A 45 5.02 5.87 -7.02
CA LEU A 45 5.63 6.98 -6.30
C LEU A 45 4.59 7.65 -5.41
N PHE A 46 4.97 8.04 -4.18
CA PHE A 46 4.03 8.55 -3.19
C PHE A 46 2.94 7.51 -2.87
N ALA A 47 3.37 6.27 -2.62
CA ALA A 47 2.51 5.09 -2.58
C ALA A 47 1.42 5.15 -1.50
N GLY A 48 1.64 5.95 -0.44
CA GLY A 48 0.74 6.04 0.69
C GLY A 48 0.47 4.66 1.28
N ILE A 49 -0.81 4.28 1.34
CA ILE A 49 -1.25 2.95 1.81
C ILE A 49 -1.49 1.95 0.66
N GLY A 50 -1.11 2.28 -0.58
CA GLY A 50 -1.12 1.41 -1.76
C GLY A 50 -2.41 1.41 -2.59
N GLY A 51 -3.08 2.55 -2.72
CA GLY A 51 -4.29 2.67 -3.55
C GLY A 51 -4.04 2.37 -5.04
N PHE A 52 -2.94 2.91 -5.60
CA PHE A 52 -2.55 2.62 -6.99
C PHE A 52 -2.14 1.17 -7.18
N ARG A 53 -1.39 0.60 -6.24
CA ARG A 53 -1.02 -0.81 -6.28
C ARG A 53 -2.24 -1.74 -6.44
N ILE A 54 -3.27 -1.56 -5.61
CA ILE A 54 -4.50 -2.35 -5.70
C ILE A 54 -5.16 -2.18 -7.07
N ALA A 55 -5.30 -0.94 -7.53
CA ALA A 55 -5.92 -0.64 -8.82
C ALA A 55 -5.16 -1.26 -10.01
N MET A 56 -3.84 -1.15 -10.03
CA MET A 56 -2.99 -1.65 -11.12
C MET A 56 -2.87 -3.17 -11.11
N GLN A 57 -2.72 -3.80 -9.94
CA GLN A 57 -2.69 -5.26 -9.83
C GLN A 57 -4.02 -5.88 -10.29
N ASN A 58 -5.16 -5.28 -9.96
CA ASN A 58 -6.47 -5.72 -10.44
C ASN A 58 -6.61 -5.66 -11.97
N LEU A 59 -5.86 -4.78 -12.65
CA LEU A 59 -5.81 -4.70 -14.11
C LEU A 59 -4.82 -5.70 -14.74
N GLY A 60 -4.08 -6.45 -13.92
CA GLY A 60 -3.03 -7.38 -14.32
C GLY A 60 -1.64 -6.77 -14.40
N GLY A 61 -1.41 -5.64 -13.72
CA GLY A 61 -0.11 -5.00 -13.59
C GLY A 61 0.78 -5.70 -12.56
N GLU A 62 2.08 -5.78 -12.85
CA GLU A 62 3.12 -6.17 -11.88
C GLU A 62 3.74 -4.92 -11.27
N TYR A 63 3.73 -4.87 -9.95
CA TYR A 63 4.42 -3.86 -9.17
C TYR A 63 5.93 -4.15 -9.21
N VAL A 64 6.75 -3.14 -9.54
CA VAL A 64 8.22 -3.29 -9.58
C VAL A 64 9.00 -2.30 -8.71
N PHE A 65 8.36 -1.23 -8.22
CA PHE A 65 8.98 -0.23 -7.33
C PHE A 65 7.93 0.67 -6.68
N SER A 66 8.07 1.00 -5.39
CA SER A 66 7.28 2.05 -4.72
C SER A 66 8.16 2.93 -3.85
N SER A 67 7.74 4.17 -3.67
CA SER A 67 8.36 5.08 -2.72
C SER A 67 7.30 5.77 -1.85
N GLU A 68 7.55 5.83 -0.55
CA GLU A 68 6.76 6.51 0.46
C GLU A 68 7.70 6.93 1.61
N TRP A 69 7.64 8.20 2.00
CA TRP A 69 8.48 8.76 3.07
C TRP A 69 7.80 8.77 4.45
N ASP A 70 6.46 8.73 4.50
CA ASP A 70 5.72 8.73 5.76
C ASP A 70 5.76 7.34 6.39
N GLU A 71 6.37 7.24 7.57
CA GLU A 71 6.54 5.97 8.26
C GLU A 71 5.22 5.29 8.63
N LYS A 72 4.13 6.04 8.86
CA LYS A 72 2.82 5.43 9.19
C LYS A 72 2.18 4.82 7.94
N ALA A 73 2.32 5.49 6.80
CA ALA A 73 1.90 4.98 5.51
C ALA A 73 2.69 3.71 5.15
N LYS A 74 4.01 3.71 5.32
CA LYS A 74 4.86 2.51 5.12
C LYS A 74 4.43 1.33 5.98
N LEU A 75 4.16 1.53 7.26
CA LEU A 75 3.67 0.46 8.16
C LEU A 75 2.35 -0.14 7.66
N THR A 76 1.45 0.70 7.16
CA THR A 76 0.16 0.24 6.63
C THR A 76 0.36 -0.48 5.30
N TYR A 77 1.24 0.04 4.43
CA TYR A 77 1.59 -0.60 3.16
C TYR A 77 2.21 -1.97 3.39
N GLU A 78 3.18 -2.08 4.30
CA GLU A 78 3.82 -3.34 4.69
C GLU A 78 2.80 -4.33 5.26
N ALA A 79 1.88 -3.87 6.13
CA ALA A 79 0.83 -4.72 6.67
C ALA A 79 -0.11 -5.29 5.59
N ASN A 80 -0.35 -4.54 4.51
CA ASN A 80 -1.25 -4.95 3.42
C ASN A 80 -0.57 -5.81 2.34
N PHE A 81 0.71 -5.54 2.04
CA PHE A 81 1.39 -6.10 0.88
C PHE A 81 2.61 -6.97 1.22
N GLY A 82 3.08 -6.96 2.47
CA GLY A 82 4.31 -7.66 2.88
C GLY A 82 5.61 -7.03 2.36
N GLU A 83 5.53 -5.82 1.81
CA GLU A 83 6.65 -5.09 1.21
C GLU A 83 6.73 -3.68 1.78
N VAL A 84 7.95 -3.16 1.97
CA VAL A 84 8.17 -1.80 2.48
C VAL A 84 8.55 -0.89 1.30
N PRO A 85 7.79 0.18 1.02
CA PRO A 85 8.19 1.16 0.02
C PRO A 85 9.55 1.78 0.33
N PHE A 86 10.28 2.14 -0.72
CA PHE A 86 11.50 2.94 -0.60
C PHE A 86 11.19 4.30 0.04
N GLY A 87 12.16 4.91 0.72
CA GLY A 87 11.97 6.18 1.41
C GLY A 87 11.85 7.39 0.47
N ASP A 88 12.38 8.52 0.89
CA ASP A 88 12.34 9.79 0.15
C ASP A 88 12.91 9.67 -1.28
N ILE A 89 12.03 9.78 -2.28
CA ILE A 89 12.36 9.68 -3.71
C ILE A 89 13.29 10.80 -4.20
N THR A 90 13.49 11.87 -3.43
CA THR A 90 14.40 12.96 -3.81
C THR A 90 15.87 12.56 -3.67
N LEU A 91 16.17 11.55 -2.84
CA LEU A 91 17.52 11.06 -2.57
C LEU A 91 18.06 10.17 -3.70
N GLU A 92 19.30 10.41 -4.12
CA GLU A 92 19.93 9.65 -5.21
C GLU A 92 20.11 8.15 -4.86
N GLU A 93 20.39 7.86 -3.59
CA GLU A 93 20.49 6.50 -3.06
C GLU A 93 19.17 5.72 -3.15
N ILE A 94 18.02 6.39 -3.26
CA ILE A 94 16.72 5.78 -3.52
C ILE A 94 16.49 5.63 -5.02
N LYS A 95 16.79 6.67 -5.80
CA LYS A 95 16.58 6.68 -7.26
C LYS A 95 17.33 5.57 -7.99
N GLN A 96 18.50 5.16 -7.50
CA GLN A 96 19.28 4.07 -8.10
C GLN A 96 18.55 2.71 -8.11
N TYR A 97 17.52 2.53 -7.26
CA TYR A 97 16.71 1.31 -7.21
C TYR A 97 15.53 1.32 -8.19
N ILE A 98 15.23 2.46 -8.82
CA ILE A 98 14.15 2.55 -9.82
C ILE A 98 14.55 1.69 -11.03
N PRO A 99 13.72 0.73 -11.47
CA PRO A 99 13.97 -0.06 -12.66
C PRO A 99 14.17 0.83 -13.89
N LYS A 100 15.17 0.52 -14.72
CA LYS A 100 15.44 1.27 -15.97
C LYS A 100 14.28 1.22 -16.97
N GLN A 101 13.42 0.21 -16.84
CA GLN A 101 12.25 0.00 -17.69
C GLN A 101 11.06 -0.34 -16.80
N PHE A 102 9.95 0.36 -17.05
CA PHE A 102 8.62 0.09 -16.51
C PHE A 102 7.60 0.69 -17.49
N ASP A 103 6.37 0.20 -17.49
CA ASP A 103 5.35 0.64 -18.45
C ASP A 103 4.53 1.84 -17.94
N VAL A 104 4.24 1.88 -16.64
CA VAL A 104 3.36 2.89 -16.02
C VAL A 104 4.00 3.51 -14.79
N LEU A 105 3.96 4.84 -14.69
CA LEU A 105 4.28 5.58 -13.46
C LEU A 105 2.98 6.00 -12.77
N CYS A 106 2.80 5.60 -11.52
CA CYS A 106 1.73 6.05 -10.64
C CYS A 106 2.31 7.02 -9.60
N GLY A 107 1.51 7.99 -9.19
CA GLY A 107 1.88 8.91 -8.13
C GLY A 107 1.68 10.38 -8.47
N PHE A 108 1.16 11.13 -7.51
CA PHE A 108 1.24 12.58 -7.51
C PHE A 108 1.47 13.04 -6.08
N THR A 109 2.35 14.02 -5.89
CA THR A 109 2.41 14.77 -4.65
C THR A 109 1.34 15.86 -4.68
N LEU A 110 0.58 16.02 -3.60
CA LEU A 110 -0.17 17.25 -3.37
C LEU A 110 0.78 18.24 -2.71
N SER A 111 1.43 19.09 -3.51
CA SER A 111 2.04 20.30 -2.96
C SER A 111 0.93 21.19 -2.41
N LYS A 112 0.83 21.27 -1.08
CA LYS A 112 0.06 22.33 -0.41
C LYS A 112 0.90 23.60 -0.32
#